data_AF-A0A8S2ZG78-F1
#
_entry.id   AF-A0A8S2ZG78-F1
#
_cell.length_a   1.000
_cell.length_b   1.000
_cell.length_c   1.000
_cell.angle_alpha   90.00
_cell.angle_beta   90.00
_cell.angle_gamma   90.00
#
_symmetry.space_group_name_H-M   'P 1'
#
loop_
_entity.id
_entity.type
_entity.pdbx_description
1 polymer ?
#
loop_
_entity_poly.entity_id
_entity_poly.type
_entity_poly.pdbx_seq_one_letter_code
_entity_poly.pdbx_strand_id
1 'polypeptide(L)' 'RLYGTGVYVNKIRPNGPAELEGTLVPCMRIYKVCQMLTIEQLNHLNT' A
#
# COMPACT_ATOMS: atom_id res chain seq x y z
N ARG A 1 13.44 12.93 9.24
CA ARG A 1 12.28 12.56 8.37
C ARG A 1 12.16 11.05 8.44
N LEU A 2 11.20 10.50 9.21
CA LEU A 2 11.18 9.08 9.56
C LEU A 2 10.69 8.15 8.44
N TYR A 3 10.13 8.69 7.35
CA TYR A 3 9.76 7.92 6.17
C TYR A 3 10.03 8.74 4.90
N GLY A 4 10.60 8.13 3.87
CA GLY A 4 10.78 8.76 2.56
C GLY A 4 9.44 9.00 1.85
N THR A 5 9.42 9.81 0.80
CA THR A 5 8.21 10.01 -0.01
C THR A 5 7.73 8.67 -0.59
N GLY A 6 6.44 8.35 -0.44
CA GLY A 6 5.85 7.10 -0.93
C GLY A 6 4.45 6.84 -0.41
N VAL A 7 3.85 5.73 -0.84
CA VAL A 7 2.55 5.23 -0.34
C VAL A 7 2.80 4.12 0.66
N TYR A 8 2.14 4.22 1.81
CA TYR A 8 2.33 3.33 2.95
C TYR A 8 0.98 2.82 3.46
N VAL A 9 0.97 1.61 4.00
CA VAL A 9 -0.20 1.06 4.70
C VAL A 9 -0.40 1.83 6.01
N ASN A 10 -1.52 2.54 6.12
CA ASN A 10 -1.85 3.26 7.35
C ASN A 10 -2.51 2.34 8.39
N LYS A 11 -3.55 1.62 7.99
CA LYS A 11 -4.32 0.72 8.86
C LYS A 11 -4.82 -0.48 8.05
N ILE A 12 -4.86 -1.63 8.70
CA ILE A 12 -5.49 -2.84 8.16
C ILE A 12 -6.87 -2.99 8.79
N ARG A 13 -7.84 -3.41 7.97
CA ARG A 13 -9.20 -3.66 8.43
C ARG A 13 -9.21 -4.91 9.32
N PRO A 14 -9.71 -4.83 10.57
CA PRO A 14 -9.86 -5.99 11.43
C PRO A 14 -10.77 -7.06 10.81
N ASN A 15 -10.41 -8.32 11.01
CA ASN A 15 -11.01 -9.54 10.46
C ASN A 15 -11.11 -9.54 8.92
N GLY A 16 -10.36 -8.66 8.24
CA GLY A 16 -10.31 -8.61 6.78
C GLY A 16 -9.29 -9.62 6.21
N PRO A 17 -9.38 -9.94 4.91
CA PRO A 17 -8.44 -10.87 4.28
C PRO A 17 -6.97 -10.48 4.47
N ALA A 18 -6.67 -9.18 4.43
CA ALA A 18 -5.30 -8.67 4.63
C ALA A 18 -4.77 -8.89 6.06
N GLU A 19 -5.64 -8.89 7.08
CA GLU A 19 -5.24 -9.22 8.45
C GLU A 19 -5.07 -10.73 8.61
N LEU A 20 -5.98 -11.53 8.03
CA LEU A 20 -5.96 -12.99 8.11
C LEU A 20 -4.77 -13.64 7.41
N GLU A 21 -4.36 -13.11 6.24
CA GLU A 21 -3.13 -13.57 5.58
C GLU A 21 -1.87 -13.07 6.30
N GLY A 22 -1.90 -11.90 6.92
CA GLY A 22 -0.75 -11.29 7.60
C GLY A 22 0.37 -10.78 6.68
N THR A 23 0.20 -10.87 5.35
CA THR A 23 1.20 -10.42 4.37
C THR A 23 1.43 -8.91 4.38
N LEU A 24 0.36 -8.14 4.63
CA LEU A 24 0.43 -6.68 4.77
C LEU A 24 0.49 -6.32 6.25
N VAL A 25 1.29 -5.32 6.61
CA VAL A 25 1.38 -4.77 7.96
C VAL A 25 1.37 -3.23 7.93
N PRO A 26 0.92 -2.55 9.00
CA PRO A 26 1.04 -1.10 9.10
C PRO A 26 2.48 -0.62 8.86
N CYS A 27 2.61 0.58 8.31
CA CYS A 27 3.88 1.21 7.92
C CYS A 27 4.64 0.52 6.77
N MET A 28 4.13 -0.58 6.21
CA MET A 28 4.71 -1.19 5.02
C MET A 28 4.56 -0.28 3.80
N ARG A 29 5.62 -0.15 3.00
CA ARG A 29 5.62 0.65 1.77
C ARG A 29 5.07 -0.15 0.60
N ILE A 30 4.14 0.44 -0.14
CA ILE A 30 3.58 -0.15 -1.36
C ILE A 30 4.37 0.34 -2.56
N TYR A 31 4.92 -0.60 -3.34
CA TYR A 31 5.66 -0.29 -4.57
C TYR A 31 4.80 -0.45 -5.84
N LYS A 32 3.87 -1.41 -5.81
CA LYS A 32 3.08 -1.81 -6.98
C LYS A 32 1.69 -2.26 -6.54
N VAL A 33 0.66 -1.93 -7.32
CA VAL A 33 -0.71 -2.38 -7.10
C VAL A 33 -1.17 -3.12 -8.35
N CYS A 34 -1.54 -4.39 -8.16
CA CYS A 34 -1.78 -5.35 -9.23
C CYS A 34 -0.56 -5.52 -10.16
N GLN A 35 -0.53 -6.56 -10.99
CA GLN A 35 0.64 -6.86 -11.82
C GLN A 35 1.00 -5.78 -12.87
N MET A 36 0.27 -4.66 -12.94
CA MET A 36 0.38 -3.71 -14.05
C MET A 36 0.79 -2.29 -13.69
N LEU A 37 0.57 -1.78 -12.47
CA LEU A 37 0.77 -0.35 -12.19
C LEU A 37 1.68 -0.11 -10.98
N THR A 38 2.74 0.67 -11.19
CA THR A 38 3.47 1.29 -10.08
C THR A 38 2.58 2.31 -9.39
N ILE A 39 2.86 2.60 -8.13
CA ILE A 39 2.14 3.65 -7.40
C ILE A 39 2.24 5.02 -8.09
N GLU A 40 3.38 5.32 -8.70
CA GLU A 40 3.59 6.55 -9.48
C GLU A 40 2.58 6.61 -10.64
N GLN A 41 2.43 5.52 -11.40
CA GLN A 41 1.48 5.44 -12.51
C GLN A 41 0.02 5.54 -12.04
N LEU A 42 -0.32 4.95 -10.88
CA LEU A 42 -1.66 5.03 -10.32
C LEU A 42 -2.04 6.47 -9.90
N ASN A 43 -1.08 7.25 -9.38
CA ASN A 43 -1.33 8.64 -9.00
C ASN A 43 -1.70 9.51 -10.22
N HIS A 44 -1.18 9.20 -11.40
CA HIS A 44 -1.51 9.90 -12.65
C HIS A 44 -2.89 9.54 -13.22
N LEU A 45 -3.52 8.45 -12.79
CA LEU A 45 -4.85 8.03 -13.27
C LEU A 45 -6.00 8.58 -12.43
N ASN A 46 -5.72 9.12 -11.24
CA ASN A 46 -6.72 9.65 -10.31
C ASN A 46 -6.84 11.19 -10.38
N THR A 47 -6.23 11.83 -11.38
CA THR A 47 -6.36 13.25 -11.74
C THR A 47 -7.21 13.40 -12.98
#